data_AF-A0A971P2G4-F1
#
_entry.id   AF-A0A971P2G4-F1
#
_cell.length_a   1.000
_cell.length_b   1.000
_cell.length_c   1.000
_cell.angle_alpha   90.00
_cell.angle_beta   90.00
_cell.angle_gamma   90.00
#
_symmetry.space_group_name_H-M   'P 1'
#
loop_
_entity.id
_entity.type
_entity.pdbx_description
1 polymer ?
#
loop_
_entity_poly.entity_id
_entity_poly.type
_entity_poly.pdbx_seq_one_letter_code
_entity_poly.pdbx_strand_id
1 'polypeptide(L)'
;MAALAEETQSYPDSKTFLEAPYVAANSHSEAVQLNSGALQLTTTDFVLPGRNGFDFALTRRYDSSTCHEADLQGFLVGDKLASYKRPNTHNIRTYGLGYGWSYALPSIEMPAAQDRVKYIQ
;
A
#
# COMPACT_ATOMS: atom_id res chain seq x y z
N MET A 1 39.15 -45.33 -29.13
CA MET A 1 38.55 -44.08 -29.63
C MET A 1 37.10 -44.09 -29.15
N ALA A 2 36.78 -43.41 -28.06
CA ALA A 2 35.43 -43.31 -27.53
C ALA A 2 35.05 -41.83 -27.55
N ALA A 3 34.08 -41.47 -28.38
CA ALA A 3 33.55 -40.12 -28.46
C ALA A 3 32.61 -39.89 -27.27
N LEU A 4 32.87 -38.86 -26.46
CA LEU A 4 31.93 -38.36 -25.48
C LEU A 4 30.78 -37.67 -26.21
N ALA A 5 29.56 -38.15 -25.99
CA ALA A 5 28.36 -37.49 -26.49
C ALA A 5 28.13 -36.20 -25.69
N GLU A 6 28.11 -35.06 -26.38
CA GLU A 6 27.73 -33.78 -25.78
C GLU A 6 26.20 -33.76 -25.59
N GLU A 7 25.77 -33.72 -24.33
CA GLU A 7 24.37 -33.55 -23.96
C GLU A 7 24.00 -32.07 -24.15
N THR A 8 23.44 -31.74 -25.31
CA THR A 8 22.92 -30.39 -25.59
C THR A 8 21.63 -30.18 -24.81
N GLN A 9 21.72 -29.55 -23.64
CA GLN A 9 20.57 -29.22 -22.81
C GLN A 9 19.75 -28.11 -23.49
N SER A 10 18.62 -28.51 -24.10
CA SER A 10 17.68 -27.62 -24.78
C SER A 10 16.92 -26.77 -23.77
N TYR A 11 17.18 -25.46 -23.74
CA TYR A 11 16.37 -24.51 -22.98
C TYR A 11 15.03 -24.29 -23.70
N PRO A 12 13.87 -24.43 -23.04
CA PRO A 12 12.59 -24.21 -23.71
C PRO A 12 12.41 -22.72 -24.04
N ASP A 13 12.40 -22.41 -25.34
CA ASP A 13 12.09 -21.08 -25.89
C ASP A 13 10.58 -20.89 -26.00
N SER A 14 9.92 -20.71 -24.87
CA SER A 14 8.60 -20.11 -24.88
C SER A 14 8.40 -19.32 -23.61
N LYS A 15 8.28 -18.00 -23.75
CA LYS A 15 7.66 -17.12 -22.76
C LYS A 15 6.18 -17.48 -22.65
N THR A 16 5.87 -18.65 -22.10
CA THR A 16 4.55 -18.93 -21.56
C THR A 16 4.42 -18.07 -20.32
N PHE A 17 3.67 -16.99 -20.42
CA PHE A 17 3.21 -16.28 -19.24
C PHE A 17 2.36 -17.28 -18.46
N LEU A 18 2.89 -17.79 -17.35
CA LEU A 18 2.07 -18.41 -16.33
C LEU A 18 0.95 -17.41 -16.03
N GLU A 19 -0.31 -17.83 -16.08
CA GLU A 19 -1.38 -17.02 -15.54
C GLU A 19 -0.95 -16.53 -14.15
N ALA A 20 -1.30 -15.28 -13.82
CA ALA A 20 -0.90 -14.70 -12.55
C ALA A 20 -1.22 -15.71 -11.43
N PRO A 21 -0.28 -15.99 -10.50
CA PRO A 21 -0.41 -17.06 -9.50
C PRO A 21 -1.54 -16.83 -8.48
N TYR A 22 -2.37 -15.80 -8.69
CA TYR A 22 -3.50 -15.42 -7.87
C TYR A 22 -4.72 -15.18 -8.76
N VAL A 23 -5.88 -15.61 -8.27
CA VAL A 23 -7.17 -15.24 -8.84
C VAL A 23 -7.61 -13.94 -8.18
N ALA A 24 -7.67 -12.84 -8.92
CA ALA A 24 -8.24 -11.59 -8.44
C ALA A 24 -9.78 -11.70 -8.42
N ALA A 25 -10.34 -12.19 -7.32
CA ALA A 25 -11.78 -12.15 -7.09
C ALA A 25 -12.15 -10.74 -6.61
N ASN A 26 -12.61 -9.89 -7.53
CA ASN A 26 -13.14 -8.58 -7.17
C ASN A 26 -14.59 -8.75 -6.74
N SER A 27 -14.86 -8.66 -5.44
CA SER A 27 -16.21 -8.45 -4.95
C SER A 27 -16.49 -6.94 -4.87
N HIS A 28 -17.76 -6.53 -4.78
CA HIS A 28 -18.11 -5.11 -4.70
C HIS A 28 -17.49 -4.40 -3.47
N SER A 29 -17.10 -5.16 -2.44
CA SER A 29 -16.57 -4.66 -1.16
C SER A 29 -15.12 -5.02 -0.89
N GLU A 30 -14.47 -5.83 -1.74
CA GLU A 30 -13.09 -6.30 -1.57
C GLU A 30 -12.42 -6.46 -2.93
N ALA A 31 -11.25 -5.85 -3.10
CA ALA A 31 -10.47 -5.91 -4.33
C ALA A 31 -8.98 -5.91 -4.04
N VAL A 32 -8.20 -6.61 -4.87
CA VAL A 32 -6.73 -6.57 -4.86
C VAL A 32 -6.25 -5.76 -6.06
N GLN A 33 -5.49 -4.71 -5.79
CA GLN A 33 -4.95 -3.82 -6.82
C GLN A 33 -3.84 -4.52 -7.61
N LEU A 34 -4.01 -4.67 -8.94
CA LEU A 34 -3.08 -5.45 -9.78
C LEU A 34 -1.71 -4.78 -9.92
N ASN A 35 -1.63 -3.46 -9.76
CA ASN A 35 -0.40 -2.68 -9.90
C ASN A 35 0.44 -2.62 -8.60
N SER A 36 -0.19 -2.67 -7.43
CA SER A 36 0.49 -2.55 -6.13
C SER A 36 0.41 -3.81 -5.26
N GLY A 37 -0.47 -4.75 -5.59
CA GLY A 37 -0.81 -5.89 -4.74
C GLY A 37 -1.59 -5.51 -3.48
N ALA A 38 -2.02 -4.24 -3.34
CA ALA A 38 -2.72 -3.77 -2.15
C ALA A 38 -4.13 -4.34 -2.07
N LEU A 39 -4.50 -4.88 -0.91
CA LEU A 39 -5.85 -5.31 -0.59
C LEU A 39 -6.67 -4.11 -0.12
N GLN A 40 -7.79 -3.86 -0.77
CA GLN A 40 -8.72 -2.80 -0.41
C GLN A 40 -10.08 -3.40 -0.05
N LEU A 41 -10.66 -2.96 1.07
CA LEU A 41 -12.02 -3.30 1.48
C LEU A 41 -12.84 -2.04 1.71
N THR A 42 -14.13 -2.08 1.39
CA THR A 42 -15.08 -1.00 1.66
C THR A 42 -16.36 -1.56 2.25
N THR A 43 -16.78 -1.02 3.39
CA THR A 43 -18.03 -1.41 4.06
C THR A 43 -18.79 -0.19 4.53
N THR A 44 -20.08 -0.10 4.17
CA THR A 44 -20.98 0.94 4.68
C THR A 44 -21.69 0.41 5.92
N ASP A 45 -21.47 1.04 7.06
CA ASP A 45 -22.03 0.59 8.33
C ASP A 45 -23.43 1.19 8.57
N PHE A 46 -23.60 2.47 8.21
CA PHE A 46 -24.86 3.19 8.42
C PHE A 46 -25.16 4.16 7.28
N VAL A 47 -26.45 4.32 6.98
CA VAL A 47 -26.97 5.35 6.08
C VAL A 47 -28.07 6.12 6.80
N LEU A 48 -27.90 7.43 6.93
CA LEU A 48 -28.90 8.36 7.43
C LEU A 48 -29.53 9.09 6.23
N PRO A 49 -30.81 8.84 5.92
CA PRO A 49 -31.50 9.54 4.84
C PRO A 49 -31.57 11.04 5.11
N GLY A 50 -31.15 11.84 4.13
CA GLY A 50 -31.23 13.28 4.16
C GLY A 50 -32.41 13.81 3.36
N ARG A 51 -32.74 15.08 3.59
CA ARG A 51 -33.75 15.76 2.77
C ARG A 51 -33.18 16.00 1.37
N ASN A 52 -33.99 15.78 0.33
CA ASN A 52 -33.61 16.01 -1.07
C ASN A 52 -32.37 15.21 -1.54
N GLY A 53 -32.12 14.02 -0.98
CA GLY A 53 -31.02 13.14 -1.39
C GLY A 53 -29.65 13.49 -0.81
N PHE A 54 -29.59 14.40 0.18
CA PHE A 54 -28.36 14.68 0.95
C PHE A 54 -28.14 13.64 2.05
N ASP A 55 -28.04 12.38 1.65
CA ASP A 55 -27.86 11.26 2.57
C ASP A 55 -26.45 11.25 3.17
N PHE A 56 -26.34 10.91 4.44
CA PHE A 56 -25.06 10.69 5.11
C PHE A 56 -24.80 9.18 5.19
N ALA A 57 -23.69 8.72 4.61
CA ALA A 57 -23.27 7.32 4.69
C ALA A 57 -21.95 7.20 5.47
N LEU A 58 -21.99 6.52 6.62
CA LEU A 58 -20.78 6.17 7.35
C LEU A 58 -20.17 4.92 6.73
N THR A 59 -19.07 5.11 6.01
CA THR A 59 -18.37 4.02 5.31
C THR A 59 -16.96 3.89 5.85
N ARG A 60 -16.56 2.67 6.21
CA ARG A 60 -15.18 2.31 6.53
C ARG A 60 -14.48 1.78 5.29
N ARG A 61 -13.21 2.11 5.17
CA ARG A 61 -12.31 1.63 4.13
C ARG A 61 -11.08 1.02 4.78
N TYR A 62 -10.62 -0.10 4.24
CA TYR A 62 -9.33 -0.69 4.55
C TYR A 62 -8.44 -0.61 3.31
N ASP A 63 -7.19 -0.23 3.47
CA ASP A 63 -6.15 -0.31 2.45
C ASP A 63 -4.85 -0.84 3.06
N SER A 64 -4.43 -2.03 2.62
CA SER A 64 -3.24 -2.69 3.14
C SER A 64 -1.94 -1.93 2.83
N SER A 65 -1.90 -1.04 1.84
CA SER A 65 -0.72 -0.20 1.58
C SER A 65 -0.46 0.80 2.70
N THR A 66 -1.48 1.09 3.52
CA THR A 66 -1.43 2.03 4.64
C THR A 66 -1.42 1.33 6.02
N CYS A 67 -1.15 0.03 6.06
CA CYS A 67 -1.16 -0.74 7.31
C CYS A 67 0.16 -0.68 8.09
N HIS A 68 1.18 -0.02 7.54
CA HIS A 68 2.50 0.08 8.17
C HIS A 68 2.50 1.06 9.34
N GLU A 69 3.17 0.68 10.43
CA GLU A 69 3.27 1.52 11.63
C GLU A 69 4.04 2.82 11.39
N ALA A 70 4.99 2.77 10.47
CA ALA A 70 5.91 3.84 10.18
C ALA A 70 6.52 3.72 8.80
N ASP A 71 6.87 4.88 8.25
CA ASP A 71 7.64 5.03 7.03
C ASP A 71 9.12 5.07 7.37
N LEU A 72 9.95 4.56 6.47
CA LEU A 72 11.40 4.72 6.58
C LEU A 72 11.80 6.03 5.89
N GLN A 73 12.52 6.90 6.60
CA GLN A 73 13.09 8.09 5.97
C GLN A 73 14.62 8.05 6.00
N GLY A 74 15.21 8.16 4.81
CA GLY A 74 16.65 8.29 4.64
C GLY A 74 17.14 9.74 4.78
N PHE A 75 18.33 9.90 5.33
CA PHE A 75 19.06 11.17 5.41
C PHE A 75 20.57 10.92 5.39
N LEU A 76 21.36 11.97 5.15
CA LEU A 76 22.82 11.91 5.15
C LEU A 76 23.37 12.38 6.51
N VAL A 77 24.35 11.64 7.04
CA VAL A 77 25.16 12.01 8.20
C VAL A 77 26.62 12.04 7.74
N GLY A 78 27.11 13.23 7.39
CA GLY A 78 28.34 13.36 6.60
C GLY A 78 28.19 12.59 5.28
N ASP A 79 29.13 11.69 4.99
CA ASP A 79 29.12 10.86 3.77
C ASP A 79 28.39 9.51 3.93
N LYS A 80 27.70 9.28 5.06
CA LYS A 80 26.97 8.03 5.31
C LYS A 80 25.46 8.21 5.14
N LEU A 81 24.84 7.27 4.44
CA LEU A 81 23.39 7.12 4.41
C LEU A 81 22.91 6.52 5.75
N ALA A 82 22.00 7.23 6.41
CA ALA A 82 21.32 6.78 7.61
C ALA A 82 19.80 6.80 7.37
N SER A 83 19.05 6.08 8.19
CA SER A 83 17.60 6.09 8.14
C SER A 83 17.00 6.10 9.53
N TYR A 84 15.82 6.68 9.67
CA TYR A 84 15.03 6.56 10.89
C TYR A 84 13.57 6.22 10.60
N LYS A 85 12.91 5.64 11.60
CA LYS A 85 11.50 5.29 11.58
C LYS A 85 10.67 6.56 11.81
N ARG A 86 9.84 6.95 10.84
CA ARG A 86 8.85 8.02 10.94
C ARG A 86 7.46 7.44 11.19
N PRO A 87 6.84 7.62 12.36
CA PRO A 87 5.51 7.07 12.62
C PRO A 87 4.45 7.58 11.62
N ASN A 88 3.72 6.66 11.01
CA ASN A 88 2.58 7.00 10.16
C ASN A 88 1.34 7.12 11.07
N THR A 89 0.92 8.35 11.33
CA THR A 89 -0.06 8.63 12.39
C THR A 89 -1.35 9.27 11.91
N HIS A 90 -1.48 9.64 10.63
CA HIS A 90 -2.65 10.39 10.15
C HIS A 90 -3.96 9.64 10.39
N ASN A 91 -4.11 8.44 9.82
CA ASN A 91 -5.35 7.67 9.93
C ASN A 91 -5.67 7.26 11.37
N ILE A 92 -4.65 6.92 12.16
CA ILE A 92 -4.84 6.54 13.57
C ILE A 92 -5.27 7.74 14.42
N ARG A 93 -4.64 8.90 14.24
CA ARG A 93 -5.01 10.11 14.99
C ARG A 93 -6.37 10.65 14.56
N THR A 94 -6.70 10.57 13.27
CA THR A 94 -7.94 11.11 12.71
C THR A 94 -9.14 10.21 12.98
N TYR A 95 -9.01 8.90 12.81
CA TYR A 95 -10.14 7.97 12.82
C TYR A 95 -10.13 6.96 13.98
N GLY A 96 -8.97 6.64 14.55
CA GLY A 96 -8.87 5.72 15.68
C GLY A 96 -9.26 4.26 15.38
N LEU A 97 -9.28 3.85 14.11
CA LEU A 97 -9.72 2.51 13.67
C LEU A 97 -8.58 1.49 13.53
N GLY A 98 -7.35 1.89 13.81
CA GLY A 98 -6.14 1.08 13.60
C GLY A 98 -5.49 1.29 12.23
N TYR A 99 -4.33 0.66 12.03
CA TYR A 99 -3.55 0.77 10.79
C TYR A 99 -4.32 0.18 9.60
N GLY A 100 -4.23 0.83 8.44
CA GLY A 100 -4.95 0.43 7.23
C GLY A 100 -6.42 0.86 7.20
N TRP A 101 -7.04 1.19 8.33
CA TRP A 101 -8.46 1.56 8.41
C TRP A 101 -8.68 3.07 8.41
N SER A 102 -9.72 3.52 7.71
CA SER A 102 -10.17 4.91 7.69
C SER A 102 -11.68 5.01 7.47
N TYR A 103 -12.27 6.15 7.84
CA TYR A 103 -13.60 6.47 7.33
C TYR A 103 -13.50 7.14 5.97
N ALA A 104 -14.49 6.93 5.11
CA ALA A 104 -14.66 7.60 3.82
C ALA A 104 -15.10 9.06 3.97
N LEU A 105 -14.56 9.77 4.97
CA LEU A 105 -14.82 11.18 5.23
C LEU A 105 -13.66 12.02 4.68
N PRO A 106 -13.92 13.22 4.15
CA PRO A 106 -12.85 14.13 3.75
C PRO A 106 -12.07 14.60 4.98
N SER A 107 -10.74 14.68 4.85
CA SER A 107 -9.84 15.19 5.88
C SER A 107 -8.76 16.06 5.27
N ILE A 108 -8.21 17.01 6.04
CA ILE A 108 -7.02 17.77 5.66
C ILE A 108 -5.86 17.36 6.57
N GLU A 109 -4.70 17.08 5.96
CA GLU A 109 -3.45 16.84 6.69
C GLU A 109 -2.53 18.04 6.53
N MET A 110 -1.78 18.34 7.58
CA MET A 110 -0.66 19.27 7.48
C MET A 110 0.59 18.47 7.16
N PRO A 111 1.35 18.84 6.12
CA PRO A 111 2.62 18.18 5.87
C PRO A 111 3.49 18.30 7.11
N ALA A 112 4.14 17.21 7.51
CA ALA A 112 5.13 17.26 8.56
C ALA A 112 6.14 18.37 8.22
N ALA A 113 6.49 19.20 9.20
CA ALA A 113 7.58 20.16 9.02
C ALA A 113 8.79 19.38 8.53
N GLN A 114 9.28 19.70 7.33
CA GLN A 114 10.51 19.13 6.81
C GLN A 114 11.59 19.49 7.82
N ASP A 115 12.04 18.51 8.62
CA ASP A 115 13.23 18.68 9.47
C ASP A 115 14.37 19.05 8.53
N ARG A 116 14.62 20.35 8.39
CA ARG A 116 15.80 20.84 7.71
C ARG A 116 16.96 20.46 8.62
N VAL A 117 17.58 19.33 8.32
CA VAL A 117 18.92 19.02 8.82
C VAL A 117 19.78 20.21 8.42
N LYS A 118 20.11 21.06 9.40
CA LYS A 118 21.04 22.16 9.21
C LYS A 118 22.41 21.51 9.02
N TYR A 119 22.91 21.50 7.79
CA TYR A 119 24.30 21.18 7.52
C TYR A 119 25.14 22.21 8.29
N ILE A 120 25.85 21.78 9.33
CA ILE A 120 26.89 22.57 9.97
C ILE A 120 28.09 22.47 9.02
N GLN A 121 28.56 23.63 8.54
CA GLN A 121 29.77 23.77 7.74
C GLN A 121 31.01 23.64 8.62
#